data_AF-A0A964PW86-F1
#
_entry.id   AF-A0A964PW86-F1
#
_cell.length_a   1.000
_cell.length_b   1.000
_cell.length_c   1.000
_cell.angle_alpha   90.00
_cell.angle_beta   90.00
_cell.angle_gamma   90.00
#
_symmetry.space_group_name_H-M   'P 1'
#
loop_
_entity.id
_entity.type
_entity.pdbx_description
1 polymer ?
#
loop_
_entity_poly.entity_id
_entity_poly.type
_entity_poly.pdbx_seq_one_letter_code
_entity_poly.pdbx_strand_id
1 'polypeptide(L)'
;MTGVHEWKGQSHRVTPDAYGRWILGANFLTAVPEHSGADDVARALRSLAALAGDSGVPSLDPRLDASKSELRAIVAEEQRPLFDLFASASDALPDAVMAAQVAEALIAAARRIDPAGEPAAALAGVTLPVHVLHGRHDSLIPFSEGLRLRDALPADTWSKATITSLFGHSGEESLLAALSSVRELPNFLLALRGMLRLV
;
A
#
# COMPACT_ATOMS: atom_id res chain seq x y z
N MET A 1 3.71 6.17 1.80
CA MET A 1 3.25 7.55 1.49
C MET A 1 4.02 8.21 0.34
N THR A 2 5.34 8.03 0.22
CA THR A 2 6.18 8.67 -0.82
C THR A 2 6.42 7.84 -2.08
N GLY A 3 6.11 6.54 -2.03
CA GLY A 3 6.39 5.57 -3.10
C GLY A 3 7.84 5.10 -3.16
N VAL A 4 8.69 5.55 -2.22
CA VAL A 4 10.07 5.09 -2.08
C VAL A 4 10.11 3.96 -1.06
N HIS A 5 10.78 2.87 -1.39
CA HIS A 5 11.03 1.76 -0.47
C HIS A 5 12.41 1.16 -0.72
N GLU A 6 13.05 0.67 0.34
CA GLU A 6 14.36 0.04 0.27
C GLU A 6 14.22 -1.49 0.26
N TRP A 7 15.13 -2.18 -0.41
CA TRP A 7 15.30 -3.63 -0.28
C TRP A 7 16.75 -4.06 -0.54
N LYS A 8 17.39 -4.69 0.46
CA LYS A 8 18.78 -5.21 0.39
C LYS A 8 19.81 -4.19 -0.13
N GLY A 9 19.77 -2.98 0.40
CA GLY A 9 20.62 -1.84 0.05
C GLY A 9 20.19 -1.11 -1.22
N GLN A 10 19.12 -1.52 -1.89
CA GLN A 10 18.66 -0.90 -3.14
C GLN A 10 17.39 -0.08 -2.88
N SER A 11 17.40 1.17 -3.35
CA SER A 11 16.22 2.03 -3.32
C SER A 11 15.37 1.78 -4.56
N HIS A 12 14.08 1.59 -4.35
CA HIS A 12 13.07 1.40 -5.37
C HIS A 12 12.03 2.52 -5.29
N ARG A 13 11.44 2.85 -6.44
CA ARG A 13 10.43 3.89 -6.54
C ARG A 13 9.24 3.41 -7.37
N VAL A 14 8.05 3.65 -6.84
CA VAL A 14 6.76 3.47 -7.51
C VAL A 14 5.94 4.74 -7.36
N THR A 15 4.94 4.93 -8.21
CA THR A 15 3.88 5.92 -7.95
C THR A 15 3.00 5.34 -6.84
N PRO A 16 2.98 5.92 -5.63
CA PRO A 16 2.22 5.35 -4.53
C PRO A 16 0.74 5.56 -4.76
N ASP A 17 -0.02 4.49 -4.61
CA ASP A 17 -1.48 4.56 -4.65
C ASP A 17 -1.99 5.51 -3.54
N ALA A 18 -2.98 6.36 -3.86
CA ALA A 18 -3.56 7.28 -2.88
C ALA A 18 -4.44 6.56 -1.85
N TYR A 19 -5.03 5.42 -2.22
CA TYR A 19 -5.94 4.64 -1.38
C TYR A 19 -5.26 4.21 -0.07
N GLY A 20 -4.04 3.69 -0.15
CA GLY A 20 -3.28 3.28 1.04
C GLY A 20 -3.05 4.44 2.01
N ARG A 21 -2.81 5.65 1.47
CA ARG A 21 -2.68 6.87 2.30
C ARG A 21 -4.00 7.18 3.00
N TRP A 22 -5.13 7.08 2.31
CA TRP A 22 -6.45 7.36 2.88
C TRP A 22 -6.81 6.36 3.97
N ILE A 23 -6.57 5.06 3.74
CA ILE A 23 -6.83 4.02 4.73
C ILE A 23 -5.98 4.22 5.99
N LEU A 24 -4.68 4.48 5.84
CA LEU A 24 -3.80 4.71 6.99
C LEU A 24 -4.21 5.97 7.76
N GLY A 25 -4.45 7.08 7.05
CA GLY A 25 -4.91 8.33 7.68
C GLY A 25 -6.26 8.17 8.38
N ALA A 26 -7.23 7.51 7.75
CA ALA A 26 -8.55 7.29 8.32
C ALA A 26 -8.53 6.47 9.63
N ASN A 27 -7.59 5.53 9.76
CA ASN A 27 -7.54 4.61 10.90
C ASN A 27 -6.58 5.04 12.02
N PHE A 28 -5.48 5.71 11.69
CA PHE A 28 -4.40 5.95 12.65
C PHE A 28 -4.07 7.42 12.89
N LEU A 29 -4.57 8.36 12.08
CA LEU A 29 -4.17 9.77 12.16
C LEU A 29 -4.49 10.41 13.53
N THR A 30 -5.70 10.20 14.05
CA THR A 30 -6.13 10.78 15.34
C THR A 30 -5.44 10.15 16.55
N ALA A 31 -4.68 9.08 16.35
CA ALA A 31 -3.84 8.51 17.37
C ALA A 31 -2.40 9.01 17.34
N VAL A 32 -2.02 9.77 16.30
CA VAL A 32 -0.77 10.53 16.30
C VAL A 32 -0.97 11.73 17.24
N PRO A 33 -0.14 11.89 18.31
CA PRO A 33 -0.34 12.96 19.29
C PRO A 33 -0.44 14.36 18.69
N GLU A 34 0.37 14.65 17.69
CA GLU A 34 0.41 15.93 16.97
C GLU A 34 -0.84 16.19 16.11
N HIS A 35 -1.62 15.14 15.85
CA HIS A 35 -2.81 15.17 14.98
C HIS A 35 -4.06 14.60 15.67
N SER A 36 -4.07 14.57 17.02
CA SER A 36 -5.16 13.95 17.77
C SER A 36 -6.53 14.60 17.56
N GLY A 37 -6.56 15.87 17.13
CA GLY A 37 -7.78 16.61 16.80
C GLY A 37 -8.18 16.58 15.32
N ALA A 38 -7.54 15.77 14.48
CA ALA A 38 -7.78 15.71 13.03
C ALA A 38 -8.93 14.75 12.64
N ASP A 39 -10.01 14.72 13.43
CA ASP A 39 -11.15 13.82 13.23
C ASP A 39 -11.89 14.08 11.91
N ASP A 40 -11.98 15.34 11.49
CA ASP A 40 -12.58 15.74 10.23
C ASP A 40 -11.76 15.25 9.03
N VAL A 41 -10.42 15.35 9.08
CA VAL A 41 -9.51 14.78 8.08
C VAL A 41 -9.67 13.27 8.04
N ALA A 42 -9.59 12.58 9.18
CA ALA A 42 -9.72 11.12 9.23
C ALA A 42 -11.08 10.65 8.67
N ARG A 43 -12.17 11.39 8.95
CA ARG A 43 -13.50 11.13 8.40
C ARG A 43 -13.59 11.37 6.90
N ALA A 44 -13.01 12.48 6.42
CA ALA A 44 -12.97 12.79 4.99
C ALA A 44 -12.18 11.73 4.20
N LEU A 45 -11.05 11.27 4.73
CA LEU A 45 -10.27 10.18 4.14
C LEU A 45 -11.02 8.85 4.12
N ARG A 46 -11.77 8.53 5.19
CA ARG A 46 -12.65 7.36 5.23
C ARG A 46 -13.72 7.43 4.12
N SER A 47 -14.32 8.60 3.91
CA SER A 47 -15.29 8.81 2.84
C SER A 47 -14.69 8.66 1.44
N LEU A 48 -13.46 9.16 1.20
CA LEU A 48 -12.75 8.96 -0.07
C LEU A 48 -12.47 7.48 -0.34
N ALA A 49 -11.99 6.75 0.67
CA ALA A 49 -11.71 5.33 0.54
C ALA A 49 -12.99 4.53 0.25
N ALA A 50 -14.08 4.81 0.96
CA ALA A 50 -15.39 4.20 0.68
C ALA A 50 -15.86 4.49 -0.75
N LEU A 51 -15.80 5.76 -1.18
CA LEU A 51 -16.21 6.16 -2.52
C LEU A 51 -15.41 5.44 -3.61
N ALA A 52 -14.08 5.41 -3.51
CA ALA A 52 -13.23 4.73 -4.49
C ALA A 52 -13.49 3.22 -4.52
N GLY A 53 -13.67 2.59 -3.35
CA GLY A 53 -14.01 1.18 -3.25
C GLY A 53 -15.37 0.84 -3.85
N ASP A 54 -16.42 1.60 -3.49
CA ASP A 54 -17.79 1.37 -3.95
C ASP A 54 -17.97 1.62 -5.45
N SER A 55 -17.20 2.56 -6.00
CA SER A 55 -17.24 2.89 -7.43
C SER A 55 -16.27 2.07 -8.29
N GLY A 56 -15.36 1.30 -7.67
CA GLY A 56 -14.30 0.57 -8.37
C GLY A 56 -13.34 1.50 -9.14
N VAL A 57 -13.22 2.76 -8.72
CA VAL A 57 -12.41 3.77 -9.39
C VAL A 57 -11.02 3.81 -8.76
N PRO A 58 -9.93 3.78 -9.56
CA PRO A 58 -8.58 3.94 -9.03
C PRO A 58 -8.42 5.23 -8.23
N SER A 59 -7.66 5.20 -7.14
CA SER A 59 -7.55 6.32 -6.20
C SER A 59 -6.84 7.56 -6.76
N LEU A 60 -6.06 7.38 -7.83
CA LEU A 60 -5.39 8.44 -8.58
C LEU A 60 -6.21 8.91 -9.80
N ASP A 61 -7.40 8.36 -10.03
CA ASP A 61 -8.24 8.74 -11.16
C ASP A 61 -8.78 10.18 -10.98
N PRO A 62 -8.65 11.05 -12.00
CA PRO A 62 -9.16 12.42 -11.94
C PRO A 62 -10.65 12.54 -11.63
N ARG A 63 -11.46 11.49 -11.87
CA ARG A 63 -12.88 11.46 -11.51
C ARG A 63 -13.12 11.68 -10.02
N LEU A 64 -12.14 11.38 -9.16
CA LEU A 64 -12.24 11.59 -7.72
C LEU A 64 -11.86 13.03 -7.30
N ASP A 65 -11.28 13.86 -8.17
CA ASP A 65 -10.78 15.18 -7.78
C ASP A 65 -11.89 16.16 -7.38
N ALA A 66 -13.09 16.03 -7.98
CA ALA A 66 -14.28 16.76 -7.55
C ALA A 66 -14.64 16.41 -6.10
N SER A 67 -14.70 15.12 -5.78
CA SER A 67 -14.99 14.64 -4.43
C SER A 67 -13.90 14.99 -3.42
N LYS A 68 -12.62 14.97 -3.82
CA LYS A 68 -11.50 15.48 -2.98
C LYS A 68 -11.72 16.96 -2.65
N SER A 69 -12.11 17.77 -3.64
CA SER A 69 -12.37 19.20 -3.46
C SER A 69 -13.56 19.49 -2.54
N GLU A 70 -14.65 18.74 -2.71
CA GLU A 70 -15.85 18.82 -1.85
C GLU A 70 -15.53 18.44 -0.40
N LEU A 71 -14.78 17.35 -0.20
CA LEU A 71 -14.38 16.90 1.13
C LEU A 71 -13.37 17.85 1.77
N ARG A 72 -12.46 18.43 0.99
CA ARG A 72 -11.55 19.48 1.46
C ARG A 72 -12.30 20.72 1.97
N ALA A 73 -13.42 21.08 1.35
CA ALA A 73 -14.20 22.26 1.72
C ALA A 73 -14.82 22.15 3.12
N ILE A 74 -15.14 20.93 3.56
CA ILE A 74 -15.73 20.66 4.89
C ILE A 74 -14.67 20.39 5.98
N VAL A 75 -13.40 20.23 5.62
CA VAL A 75 -12.27 20.15 6.56
C VAL A 75 -11.94 21.55 7.07
N ALA A 76 -11.64 21.67 8.37
CA ALA A 76 -11.25 22.91 9.01
C ALA A 76 -10.04 23.54 8.30
N GLU A 77 -10.03 24.87 8.17
CA GLU A 77 -9.05 25.57 7.34
C GLU A 77 -7.60 25.25 7.75
N GLU A 78 -7.37 25.16 9.05
CA GLU A 78 -6.07 24.84 9.66
C GLU A 78 -5.60 23.41 9.36
N GLN A 79 -6.53 22.50 9.04
CA GLN A 79 -6.28 21.07 8.81
C GLN A 79 -6.25 20.70 7.33
N ARG A 80 -6.63 21.62 6.43
CA ARG A 80 -6.57 21.41 4.98
C ARG A 80 -5.18 21.02 4.46
N PRO A 81 -4.05 21.59 4.94
CA PRO A 81 -2.72 21.14 4.50
C PRO A 81 -2.46 19.67 4.83
N LEU A 82 -2.95 19.20 5.99
CA LEU A 82 -2.85 17.80 6.38
C LEU A 82 -3.72 16.92 5.48
N PHE A 83 -4.95 17.34 5.18
CA PHE A 83 -5.80 16.65 4.21
C PHE A 83 -5.14 16.54 2.82
N ASP A 84 -4.60 17.65 2.31
CA ASP A 84 -3.95 17.74 0.99
C ASP A 84 -2.73 16.80 0.87
N LEU A 85 -2.05 16.51 2.00
CA LEU A 85 -0.96 15.54 2.05
C LEU A 85 -1.43 14.10 1.74
N PHE A 86 -2.61 13.73 2.24
CA PHE A 86 -3.20 12.40 2.03
C PHE A 86 -3.98 12.31 0.72
N ALA A 87 -4.70 13.38 0.37
CA ALA A 87 -5.65 13.43 -0.74
C ALA A 87 -5.28 14.50 -1.78
N SER A 88 -4.01 14.48 -2.21
CA SER A 88 -3.53 15.33 -3.29
C SER A 88 -4.32 15.11 -4.59
N ALA A 89 -4.38 16.15 -5.43
CA ALA A 89 -4.95 16.06 -6.77
C ALA A 89 -4.29 14.94 -7.57
N SER A 90 -5.01 14.37 -8.55
CA SER A 90 -4.54 13.23 -9.35
C SER A 90 -3.19 13.46 -10.05
N ASP A 91 -2.86 14.71 -10.39
CA ASP A 91 -1.62 15.14 -11.04
C ASP A 91 -0.53 15.62 -10.06
N ALA A 92 -0.79 15.57 -8.76
CA ALA A 92 0.08 16.12 -7.73
C ALA A 92 0.64 15.02 -6.80
N LEU A 93 1.96 15.06 -6.60
CA LEU A 93 2.62 14.31 -5.55
C LEU A 93 2.60 15.09 -4.23
N PRO A 94 2.43 14.40 -3.09
CA PRO A 94 2.55 15.04 -1.79
C PRO A 94 3.98 15.50 -1.53
N ASP A 95 4.15 16.52 -0.67
CA ASP A 95 5.47 16.92 -0.19
C ASP A 95 6.21 15.74 0.44
N ALA A 96 7.37 15.40 -0.09
CA ALA A 96 8.06 14.16 0.26
C ALA A 96 8.60 14.17 1.70
N VAL A 97 9.00 15.33 2.22
CA VAL A 97 9.58 15.47 3.57
C VAL A 97 8.47 15.33 4.60
N MET A 98 7.38 16.09 4.43
CA MET A 98 6.21 16.03 5.30
C MET A 98 5.55 14.63 5.23
N ALA A 99 5.43 14.05 4.04
CA ALA A 99 4.88 12.71 3.87
C ALA A 99 5.71 11.64 4.58
N ALA A 100 7.04 11.77 4.60
CA ALA A 100 7.90 10.85 5.34
C ALA A 100 7.72 11.01 6.85
N GLN A 101 7.68 12.23 7.36
CA GLN A 101 7.47 12.52 8.79
C GLN A 101 6.12 11.98 9.28
N VAL A 102 5.04 12.25 8.55
CA VAL A 102 3.70 11.74 8.89
C VAL A 102 3.64 10.22 8.76
N ALA A 103 4.33 9.62 7.78
CA ALA A 103 4.38 8.16 7.65
C ALA A 103 5.01 7.49 8.88
N GLU A 104 6.14 8.00 9.38
CA GLU A 104 6.77 7.47 10.59
C GLU A 104 5.86 7.59 11.82
N ALA A 105 5.19 8.74 11.97
CA ALA A 105 4.24 8.94 13.06
C ALA A 105 3.04 7.97 12.97
N LEU A 106 2.50 7.74 11.78
CA LEU A 106 1.44 6.77 11.54
C LEU A 106 1.88 5.34 11.83
N ILE A 107 3.10 4.94 11.44
CA ILE A 107 3.64 3.61 11.74
C ILE A 107 3.73 3.41 13.26
N ALA A 108 4.24 4.40 13.99
CA ALA A 108 4.31 4.35 15.44
C ALA A 108 2.92 4.26 16.09
N ALA A 109 1.94 5.02 15.58
CA ALA A 109 0.56 4.97 16.05
C ALA A 109 -0.10 3.60 15.76
N ALA A 110 0.09 3.07 14.55
CA ALA A 110 -0.44 1.77 14.13
C ALA A 110 0.09 0.64 15.00
N ARG A 111 1.42 0.58 15.23
CA ARG A 111 2.05 -0.44 16.10
C ARG A 111 1.52 -0.42 17.54
N ARG A 112 1.13 0.76 18.04
CA ARG A 112 0.59 0.91 19.39
C ARG A 112 -0.88 0.48 19.48
N ILE A 113 -1.68 0.80 18.46
CA ILE A 113 -3.13 0.53 18.46
C ILE A 113 -3.42 -0.90 18.02
N ASP A 114 -2.73 -1.38 16.99
CA ASP A 114 -2.89 -2.70 16.42
C ASP A 114 -1.51 -3.39 16.29
N PRO A 115 -0.95 -3.88 17.41
CA PRO A 115 0.31 -4.63 17.38
C PRO A 115 0.21 -5.91 16.55
N ALA A 116 -1.00 -6.47 16.38
CA ALA A 116 -1.22 -7.69 15.60
C ALA A 116 -1.06 -7.46 14.09
N GLY A 117 -1.11 -6.20 13.64
CA GLY A 117 -0.80 -5.81 12.27
C GLY A 117 0.66 -6.03 11.86
N GLU A 118 1.59 -6.22 12.81
CA GLU A 118 2.98 -6.59 12.54
C GLU A 118 3.14 -8.12 12.51
N PRO A 119 3.30 -8.73 11.32
CA PRO A 119 3.13 -10.17 11.17
C PRO A 119 4.36 -10.97 11.64
N ALA A 120 5.51 -10.35 11.85
CA ALA A 120 6.78 -11.04 12.11
C ALA A 120 6.71 -12.03 13.28
N ALA A 121 6.07 -11.63 14.39
CA ALA A 121 5.91 -12.50 15.55
C ALA A 121 4.99 -13.70 15.24
N ALA A 122 3.92 -13.49 14.48
CA ALA A 122 3.01 -14.56 14.08
C ALA A 122 3.67 -15.52 13.06
N LEU A 123 4.50 -15.00 12.16
CA LEU A 123 5.20 -15.78 11.15
C LEU A 123 6.22 -16.75 11.77
N ALA A 124 6.81 -16.41 12.91
CA ALA A 124 7.76 -17.27 13.62
C ALA A 124 7.17 -18.64 14.03
N GLY A 125 5.84 -18.74 14.15
CA GLY A 125 5.15 -20.00 14.48
C GLY A 125 4.71 -20.82 13.26
N VAL A 126 4.93 -20.33 12.03
CA VAL A 126 4.46 -20.99 10.80
C VAL A 126 5.38 -22.13 10.43
N THR A 127 4.89 -23.37 10.53
CA THR A 127 5.62 -24.60 10.19
C THR A 127 5.21 -25.23 8.87
N LEU A 128 4.08 -24.80 8.30
CA LEU A 128 3.60 -25.28 7.00
C LEU A 128 4.37 -24.58 5.87
N PRO A 129 4.56 -25.26 4.72
CA PRO A 129 5.19 -24.63 3.56
C PRO A 129 4.46 -23.36 3.09
N VAL A 130 5.20 -22.31 2.80
CA VAL A 130 4.63 -21.01 2.36
C VAL A 130 5.20 -20.60 1.00
N HIS A 131 4.32 -20.19 0.10
CA HIS A 131 4.71 -19.50 -1.14
C HIS A 131 4.12 -18.09 -1.14
N VAL A 132 4.99 -17.07 -1.04
CA VAL A 132 4.61 -15.66 -1.17
C VAL A 132 4.59 -15.28 -2.65
N LEU A 133 3.45 -14.81 -3.14
CA LEU A 133 3.28 -14.36 -4.51
C LEU A 133 2.90 -12.88 -4.49
N HIS A 134 3.68 -12.03 -5.18
CA HIS A 134 3.49 -10.57 -5.12
C HIS A 134 3.63 -9.91 -6.49
N GLY A 135 2.86 -8.85 -6.72
CA GLY A 135 2.96 -8.01 -7.91
C GLY A 135 4.22 -7.14 -7.93
N ARG A 136 4.99 -7.16 -9.03
CA ARG A 136 6.18 -6.31 -9.21
C ARG A 136 5.82 -4.82 -9.17
N HIS A 137 4.66 -4.48 -9.74
CA HIS A 137 4.18 -3.11 -9.91
C HIS A 137 2.98 -2.82 -8.99
N ASP A 138 2.87 -3.54 -7.87
CA ASP A 138 1.87 -3.21 -6.85
C ASP A 138 2.19 -1.82 -6.26
N SER A 139 1.32 -0.86 -6.55
CA SER A 139 1.41 0.54 -6.14
C SER A 139 0.88 0.78 -4.72
N LEU A 140 0.15 -0.19 -4.16
CA LEU A 140 -0.44 -0.13 -2.83
C LEU A 140 0.51 -0.71 -1.77
N ILE A 141 0.98 -1.94 -2.01
CA ILE A 141 1.94 -2.64 -1.15
C ILE A 141 3.16 -2.99 -1.99
N PRO A 142 4.33 -2.37 -1.75
CA PRO A 142 5.49 -2.62 -2.58
C PRO A 142 5.95 -4.07 -2.48
N PHE A 143 6.42 -4.64 -3.60
CA PHE A 143 6.83 -6.04 -3.69
C PHE A 143 7.87 -6.47 -2.65
N SER A 144 8.65 -5.50 -2.13
CA SER A 144 9.62 -5.74 -1.07
C SER A 144 8.97 -6.25 0.21
N GLU A 145 7.72 -5.90 0.50
CA GLU A 145 7.00 -6.44 1.66
C GLU A 145 6.77 -7.94 1.51
N GLY A 146 6.42 -8.42 0.32
CA GLY A 146 6.35 -9.86 0.04
C GLY A 146 7.68 -10.58 0.27
N LEU A 147 8.80 -9.93 -0.05
CA LEU A 147 10.13 -10.47 0.22
C LEU A 147 10.49 -10.45 1.71
N ARG A 148 10.13 -9.37 2.44
CA ARG A 148 10.28 -9.28 3.90
C ARG A 148 9.46 -10.33 4.63
N LEU A 149 8.22 -10.57 4.21
CA LEU A 149 7.37 -11.63 4.75
C LEU A 149 8.03 -13.00 4.59
N ARG A 150 8.59 -13.29 3.40
CA ARG A 150 9.32 -14.54 3.18
C ARG A 150 10.56 -14.65 4.06
N ASP A 151 11.33 -13.57 4.22
CA ASP A 151 12.55 -13.55 5.03
C ASP A 151 12.25 -13.59 6.55
N ALA A 152 11.02 -13.26 6.98
CA ALA A 152 10.56 -13.36 8.36
C ALA A 152 10.06 -14.77 8.76
N LEU A 153 9.89 -15.68 7.80
CA LEU A 153 9.52 -17.07 8.09
C LEU A 153 10.70 -17.84 8.71
N PRO A 154 10.44 -18.88 9.53
CA PRO A 154 11.48 -19.74 10.09
C PRO A 154 12.36 -20.36 9.01
N ALA A 155 13.66 -20.49 9.30
CA ALA A 155 14.64 -21.00 8.33
C ALA A 155 14.42 -22.49 7.97
N ASP A 156 13.80 -23.25 8.86
CA ASP A 156 13.40 -24.64 8.70
C ASP A 156 12.05 -24.79 7.95
N THR A 157 11.26 -23.73 7.87
CA THR A 157 10.04 -23.70 7.06
C THR A 157 10.38 -23.53 5.59
N TRP A 158 9.92 -24.47 4.75
CA TRP A 158 10.04 -24.29 3.31
C TRP A 158 9.30 -23.02 2.90
N SER A 159 10.03 -22.07 2.33
CA SER A 159 9.50 -20.80 1.90
C SER A 159 10.05 -20.39 0.53
N LYS A 160 9.16 -19.87 -0.32
CA LYS A 160 9.52 -19.28 -1.62
C LYS A 160 8.80 -17.97 -1.82
N ALA A 161 9.46 -17.00 -2.43
CA ALA A 161 8.83 -15.79 -2.94
C ALA A 161 8.86 -15.79 -4.47
N THR A 162 7.79 -15.33 -5.11
CA THR A 162 7.75 -15.07 -6.55
C THR A 162 7.17 -13.69 -6.78
N ILE A 163 8.01 -12.83 -7.38
CA ILE A 163 7.62 -11.48 -7.80
C ILE A 163 7.32 -11.52 -9.28
N THR A 164 6.11 -11.11 -9.67
CA THR A 164 5.66 -11.15 -11.06
C THR A 164 4.92 -9.88 -11.46
N SER A 165 5.06 -9.48 -12.71
CA SER A 165 4.36 -8.36 -13.32
C SER A 165 2.88 -8.68 -13.61
N LEU A 166 2.43 -9.94 -13.44
CA LEU A 166 1.06 -10.37 -13.71
C LEU A 166 0.00 -9.87 -12.71
N PHE A 167 0.41 -9.40 -11.53
CA PHE A 167 -0.50 -8.90 -10.47
C PHE A 167 -0.44 -7.38 -10.32
N GLY A 168 -0.39 -6.63 -11.43
CA GLY A 168 -0.53 -5.17 -11.37
C GLY A 168 -1.93 -4.78 -10.89
N HIS A 169 -2.01 -3.85 -9.93
CA HIS A 169 -3.29 -3.25 -9.56
C HIS A 169 -3.79 -2.38 -10.73
N SER A 170 -4.98 -2.73 -11.20
CA SER A 170 -5.79 -2.15 -12.28
C SER A 170 -5.46 -0.70 -12.69
N GLY A 171 -4.99 -0.51 -13.92
CA GLY A 171 -5.03 0.80 -14.57
C GLY A 171 -4.25 0.93 -15.87
N GLU A 172 -3.08 0.30 -16.00
CA GLU A 172 -2.20 0.52 -17.16
C GLU A 172 -1.98 -0.76 -17.99
N GLU A 173 -2.99 -1.12 -18.80
CA GLU A 173 -2.80 -2.11 -19.86
C GLU A 173 -2.14 -1.45 -21.09
N SER A 174 -0.81 -1.45 -21.11
CA SER A 174 -0.04 -1.17 -22.32
C SER A 174 0.23 -2.46 -23.11
N LEU A 175 0.30 -2.40 -24.44
CA LEU A 175 0.65 -3.55 -25.29
C LEU A 175 2.01 -4.17 -24.93
N LEU A 176 2.93 -3.38 -24.36
CA LEU A 176 4.21 -3.89 -23.84
C LEU A 176 4.03 -4.65 -22.52
N ALA A 177 3.07 -4.23 -21.68
CA ALA A 177 2.68 -4.97 -20.48
C ALA A 177 2.12 -6.36 -20.86
N ALA A 178 1.23 -6.43 -21.85
CA ALA A 178 0.68 -7.69 -22.36
C ALA A 178 1.75 -8.66 -22.89
N LEU A 179 2.75 -8.16 -23.64
CA LEU A 179 3.87 -8.99 -24.13
C LEU A 179 4.83 -9.42 -23.00
N SER A 180 5.05 -8.58 -22.00
CA SER A 180 5.82 -8.94 -20.80
C SER A 180 5.09 -10.01 -19.97
N SER A 181 3.76 -9.96 -19.89
CA SER A 181 2.92 -10.94 -19.21
C SER A 181 3.04 -12.34 -19.83
N VAL A 182 3.13 -12.46 -21.16
CA VAL A 182 3.34 -13.77 -21.82
C VAL A 182 4.72 -14.36 -21.48
N ARG A 183 5.76 -13.53 -21.34
CA ARG A 183 7.10 -13.99 -20.92
C ARG A 183 7.15 -14.41 -19.45
N GLU A 184 6.24 -13.90 -18.63
CA GLU A 184 6.15 -14.25 -17.21
C GLU A 184 5.24 -15.44 -16.92
N LEU A 185 4.43 -15.87 -17.89
CA LEU A 185 3.56 -17.04 -17.78
C LEU A 185 4.29 -18.31 -17.34
N PRO A 186 5.50 -18.65 -17.83
CA PRO A 186 6.25 -19.80 -17.33
C PRO A 186 6.66 -19.66 -15.86
N ASN A 187 7.06 -18.46 -15.42
CA ASN A 187 7.41 -18.21 -14.01
C ASN A 187 6.19 -18.36 -13.09
N PHE A 188 5.04 -17.87 -13.54
CA PHE A 188 3.78 -18.04 -12.84
C PHE A 188 3.30 -19.51 -12.81
N LEU A 189 3.39 -20.23 -13.93
CA LEU A 189 3.07 -21.66 -13.98
C LEU A 189 4.02 -22.49 -13.11
N LEU A 190 5.30 -22.13 -13.05
CA LEU A 190 6.26 -22.75 -12.12
C LEU A 190 5.92 -22.42 -10.66
N ALA A 191 5.40 -21.23 -10.39
CA ALA A 191 4.93 -20.87 -9.06
C ALA A 191 3.69 -21.68 -8.66
N LEU A 192 2.69 -21.75 -9.54
CA LEU A 192 1.50 -22.58 -9.35
C LEU A 192 1.85 -24.06 -9.17
N ARG A 193 2.76 -24.61 -9.96
CA ARG A 193 3.25 -25.98 -9.79
C ARG A 193 3.93 -26.18 -8.44
N GLY A 194 4.66 -25.16 -7.95
CA GLY A 194 5.24 -25.16 -6.61
C GLY A 194 4.15 -25.26 -5.55
N MET A 195 3.15 -24.38 -5.61
CA MET A 195 2.02 -24.35 -4.68
C MET A 195 1.21 -25.65 -4.68
N LEU A 196 0.89 -26.19 -5.85
CA LEU A 196 0.12 -27.44 -5.99
C LEU A 196 0.86 -28.68 -5.48
N ARG A 197 2.17 -28.57 -5.21
CA ARG A 197 2.98 -29.63 -4.58
C ARG A 197 3.13 -29.44 -3.06
N LEU A 198 2.59 -28.35 -2.51
CA LEU A 198 2.54 -28.10 -1.06
C LEU A 198 1.33 -28.76 -0.38
N VAL A 199 0.34 -29.19 -1.18
CA VAL A 199 -0.84 -29.97 -0.80
C VAL A 199 -0.55 -31.45 -1.06
#